data_AF-A0A6C0BXX4-F1
#
_entry.id   AF-A0A6C0BXX4-F1
#
_cell.length_a   1.000
_cell.length_b   1.000
_cell.length_c   1.000
_cell.angle_alpha   90.00
_cell.angle_beta   90.00
_cell.angle_gamma   90.00
#
_symmetry.space_group_name_H-M   'P 1'
#
loop_
_entity.id
_entity.type
_entity.pdbx_description
1 polymer ?
#
loop_
_entity_poly.entity_id
_entity_poly.type
_entity_poly.pdbx_seq_one_letter_code
_entity_poly.pdbx_strand_id
1 'polypeptide(L)'
;MMTLLQSVIFMMLLSFFIQYYVMSVIMTNDLTNIRNSLGKVYMSGIMALLMGIVEVAMNDYYMNMISAKYYIVLFILLGTLYYMYKTQQYIYDIDYLNEMIEHHSMALTTSGEILKKTSDPKVKILASKIINTQEDEIQYMKSLLGK
;
A
#
# COMPACT_ATOMS: atom_id res chain seq x y z
N MET A 1 -6.70 4.69 -31.62
CA MET A 1 -5.84 3.62 -31.08
C MET A 1 -4.91 4.27 -30.07
N MET A 2 -4.87 3.82 -28.82
CA MET A 2 -3.93 4.38 -27.83
C MET A 2 -2.52 3.87 -28.13
N THR A 3 -1.52 4.74 -27.96
CA THR A 3 -0.09 4.35 -28.03
C THR A 3 0.34 3.61 -26.77
N LEU A 4 1.41 2.82 -26.84
CA LEU A 4 1.98 2.12 -25.68
C LEU A 4 2.27 3.09 -24.52
N LEU A 5 2.83 4.27 -24.81
CA LEU A 5 3.09 5.28 -23.79
C LEU A 5 1.79 5.72 -23.09
N GLN A 6 0.71 5.93 -23.86
CA GLN A 6 -0.58 6.31 -23.30
C GLN A 6 -1.19 5.20 -22.45
N SER A 7 -1.08 3.93 -22.87
CA SER A 7 -1.62 2.80 -22.09
C SER A 7 -0.85 2.60 -20.79
N VAL A 8 0.49 2.67 -20.83
CA VAL A 8 1.36 2.60 -19.64
C VAL A 8 1.03 3.71 -18.66
N ILE A 9 0.98 4.97 -19.11
CA ILE A 9 0.65 6.10 -18.23
C ILE A 9 -0.74 5.93 -17.62
N PHE A 10 -1.72 5.55 -18.45
CA PHE A 10 -3.09 5.31 -17.97
C PHE A 10 -3.12 4.22 -16.89
N MET A 11 -2.47 3.09 -17.13
CA MET A 11 -2.43 1.98 -16.19
C MET A 11 -1.71 2.34 -14.90
N MET A 12 -0.60 3.08 -14.98
CA MET A 12 0.13 3.57 -13.81
C MET A 12 -0.73 4.52 -12.96
N LEU A 13 -1.39 5.49 -13.58
CA LEU A 13 -2.25 6.44 -12.84
C LEU A 13 -3.46 5.75 -12.21
N LEU A 14 -4.09 4.84 -12.94
CA LEU A 14 -5.23 4.08 -12.45
C LEU A 14 -4.83 3.18 -11.27
N SER A 15 -3.74 2.42 -11.41
CA SER A 15 -3.25 1.54 -10.35
C SER A 15 -2.76 2.33 -9.13
N PHE A 16 -2.14 3.49 -9.31
CA PHE A 16 -1.81 4.39 -8.21
C PHE A 16 -3.07 4.79 -7.43
N PHE A 17 -4.13 5.22 -8.11
CA PHE A 17 -5.38 5.64 -7.48
C PHE A 17 -6.06 4.47 -6.74
N ILE A 18 -6.11 3.30 -7.37
CA ILE A 18 -6.66 2.09 -6.75
C ILE A 18 -5.85 1.74 -5.49
N GLN A 19 -4.53 1.68 -5.59
CA GLN A 19 -3.67 1.33 -4.46
C GLN A 19 -3.76 2.38 -3.34
N TYR A 20 -3.86 3.66 -3.67
CA TYR A 20 -3.89 4.73 -2.68
C TYR A 20 -5.26 4.83 -1.98
N TYR A 21 -6.36 4.84 -2.72
CA TYR A 21 -7.69 5.10 -2.13
C TYR A 21 -8.50 3.83 -1.91
N VAL A 22 -8.58 2.98 -2.93
CA VAL A 22 -9.48 1.82 -2.91
C VAL A 22 -8.98 0.77 -1.93
N MET A 23 -7.69 0.44 -1.93
CA MET A 23 -7.12 -0.54 -1.00
C MET A 23 -7.25 -0.10 0.46
N SER A 24 -7.13 1.20 0.72
CA SER A 24 -7.35 1.78 2.05
C SER A 24 -8.76 1.48 2.56
N VAL A 25 -9.78 1.77 1.75
CA VAL A 25 -11.18 1.48 2.09
C VAL A 25 -11.44 -0.02 2.29
N ILE A 26 -10.81 -0.88 1.48
CA ILE A 26 -11.02 -2.33 1.55
C ILE A 26 -10.40 -2.94 2.82
N MET A 27 -9.23 -2.48 3.24
CA MET A 27 -8.44 -3.16 4.26
C MET A 27 -8.66 -2.63 5.68
N THR A 28 -8.95 -1.34 5.83
CA THR A 28 -9.11 -0.72 7.16
C THR A 28 -10.41 -1.14 7.84
N ASN A 29 -10.39 -1.28 9.17
CA ASN A 29 -11.58 -1.63 9.95
C ASN A 29 -12.64 -0.51 10.00
N ASP A 30 -12.21 0.75 9.94
CA ASP A 30 -13.07 1.92 10.07
C ASP A 30 -12.55 3.08 9.20
N LEU A 31 -13.45 3.82 8.56
CA LEU A 31 -13.12 4.95 7.69
C LEU A 31 -12.38 6.09 8.41
N THR A 32 -12.55 6.22 9.73
CA THR A 32 -11.84 7.21 10.57
C THR A 32 -10.36 6.89 10.78
N ASN A 33 -9.94 5.66 10.45
CA ASN A 33 -8.55 5.21 10.49
C ASN A 33 -7.86 5.33 9.13
N ILE A 34 -8.58 5.70 8.07
CA ILE A 34 -7.96 6.01 6.77
C ILE A 34 -7.19 7.33 6.91
N ARG A 35 -5.91 7.29 6.58
CA ARG A 35 -5.00 8.43 6.68
C ARG A 35 -4.26 8.65 5.37
N ASN A 36 -3.69 9.84 5.26
CA ASN A 36 -2.73 10.17 4.21
C ASN A 36 -1.35 10.17 4.84
N SER A 37 -0.41 9.49 4.19
CA SER A 37 0.99 9.49 4.60
C SER A 37 1.88 9.39 3.37
N LEU A 38 3.11 9.91 3.50
CA LEU A 38 4.09 9.78 2.44
C LEU A 38 4.49 8.33 2.15
N GLY A 39 4.53 7.45 3.15
CA GLY A 39 4.79 6.02 2.94
C GLY A 39 3.74 5.35 2.06
N LYS A 40 2.47 5.74 2.19
CA LYS A 40 1.38 5.31 1.30
C LYS A 40 1.59 5.77 -0.14
N VAL A 41 2.08 7.00 -0.34
CA VAL A 41 2.47 7.50 -1.67
C VAL A 41 3.58 6.65 -2.27
N TYR A 42 4.61 6.29 -1.49
CA TYR A 42 5.69 5.42 -1.95
C TYR A 42 5.18 4.03 -2.37
N MET A 43 4.36 3.39 -1.55
CA MET A 43 3.80 2.08 -1.87
C MET A 43 2.89 2.10 -3.09
N SER A 44 2.05 3.13 -3.23
CA SER A 44 1.22 3.31 -4.43
C SER A 44 2.04 3.61 -5.69
N GLY A 45 3.13 4.38 -5.56
CA GLY A 45 4.06 4.63 -6.66
C GLY A 45 4.81 3.37 -7.11
N ILE A 46 5.25 2.55 -6.17
CA ILE A 46 5.87 1.25 -6.45
C ILE A 46 4.89 0.34 -7.20
N MET A 47 3.65 0.22 -6.73
CA MET A 47 2.62 -0.57 -7.43
C MET A 47 2.37 -0.04 -8.84
N ALA A 48 2.26 1.28 -9.00
CA ALA A 48 2.08 1.88 -10.31
C ALA A 48 3.20 1.51 -11.28
N LEU A 49 4.46 1.62 -10.85
CA LEU A 49 5.61 1.25 -11.68
C LEU A 49 5.63 -0.24 -12.04
N LEU A 50 5.29 -1.13 -11.10
CA LEU A 50 5.16 -2.56 -11.37
C LEU A 50 4.08 -2.84 -12.42
N MET A 51 2.93 -2.19 -12.33
CA MET A 51 1.87 -2.30 -13.34
C MET A 51 2.31 -1.74 -14.70
N GLY A 52 3.08 -0.65 -14.70
CA GLY A 52 3.71 -0.14 -15.93
C GLY A 52 4.66 -1.16 -16.57
N ILE A 53 5.45 -1.89 -15.78
CA ILE A 53 6.33 -2.96 -16.29
C ILE A 53 5.50 -4.11 -16.87
N VAL A 54 4.43 -4.52 -16.20
CA VAL A 54 3.52 -5.56 -16.68
C VAL A 54 2.88 -5.17 -18.02
N GLU A 55 2.39 -3.94 -18.15
CA GLU A 55 1.81 -3.44 -19.40
C GLU A 55 2.80 -3.47 -20.57
N VAL A 56 4.04 -3.01 -20.34
CA VAL A 56 5.09 -3.07 -21.36
C VAL A 56 5.41 -4.52 -21.73
N ALA A 57 5.51 -5.42 -20.75
CA ALA A 57 5.77 -6.85 -20.99
C ALA A 57 4.65 -7.53 -21.77
N MET A 58 3.39 -7.22 -21.45
CA MET A 58 2.23 -7.74 -22.17
C MET A 58 2.21 -7.25 -23.63
N ASN A 59 2.46 -5.96 -23.86
CA ASN A 59 2.54 -5.41 -25.20
C ASN A 59 3.70 -6.03 -26.01
N ASP A 60 4.88 -6.13 -25.41
CA ASP A 60 6.08 -6.71 -26.03
C ASP A 60 5.87 -8.18 -26.43
N TYR A 61 5.21 -8.96 -25.55
CA TYR A 61 4.82 -10.33 -25.85
C TYR A 61 3.85 -10.40 -27.04
N TYR A 62 2.82 -9.53 -27.05
CA TYR A 62 1.82 -9.51 -28.13
C TYR A 62 2.40 -9.07 -29.48
N MET A 63 3.29 -8.07 -29.47
CA MET A 63 3.89 -7.48 -30.66
C MET A 63 5.21 -8.17 -31.07
N ASN A 64 5.65 -9.18 -30.31
CA ASN A 64 6.91 -9.91 -30.50
C ASN A 64 8.12 -8.97 -30.66
N MET A 65 8.20 -7.94 -29.82
CA MET A 65 9.24 -6.91 -29.83
C MET A 65 9.75 -6.65 -28.41
N ILE A 66 10.87 -5.94 -28.26
CA ILE A 66 11.40 -5.58 -26.93
C ILE A 66 11.51 -4.06 -26.83
N SER A 67 10.71 -3.47 -25.96
CA SER A 67 10.63 -2.03 -25.70
C SER A 67 11.64 -1.60 -24.62
N ALA A 68 12.93 -1.89 -24.83
CA ALA A 68 14.01 -1.74 -23.84
C ALA A 68 14.05 -0.38 -23.12
N LYS A 69 13.76 0.72 -23.84
CA LYS A 69 13.72 2.07 -23.27
C LYS A 69 12.74 2.20 -22.10
N TYR A 70 11.58 1.56 -22.18
CA TYR A 70 10.57 1.64 -21.13
C TYR A 70 11.03 0.92 -19.86
N TYR A 71 11.57 -0.30 -19.99
CA TYR A 71 12.09 -1.03 -18.83
C TYR A 71 13.21 -0.27 -18.12
N ILE A 72 14.18 0.29 -18.86
CA ILE A 72 15.27 1.06 -18.26
C ILE A 72 14.73 2.21 -17.40
N VAL A 73 13.80 3.00 -17.96
CA VAL A 73 13.19 4.13 -17.23
C VAL A 73 12.40 3.63 -16.02
N LEU A 74 11.56 2.61 -16.19
CA LEU A 74 10.71 2.08 -15.11
C LEU A 74 11.54 1.46 -13.98
N PHE A 75 12.61 0.71 -14.28
CA PHE A 75 13.49 0.12 -13.27
C PHE A 75 14.31 1.16 -12.50
N ILE A 76 14.76 2.23 -13.17
CA ILE A 76 15.45 3.35 -12.49
C ILE A 76 14.50 4.03 -11.50
N LEU A 77 13.28 4.35 -11.95
CA LEU A 77 12.25 4.95 -11.09
C LEU A 77 11.86 4.02 -9.94
N LEU A 78 11.72 2.72 -10.22
CA LEU A 78 11.34 1.72 -9.23
C LEU A 78 12.44 1.56 -8.18
N GLY A 79 13.70 1.47 -8.60
CA GLY A 79 14.85 1.43 -7.69
C GLY A 79 14.94 2.68 -6.81
N THR A 80 14.63 3.84 -7.37
CA THR A 80 14.63 5.13 -6.64
C THR A 80 13.52 5.15 -5.58
N LEU A 81 12.27 4.86 -5.95
CA LEU A 81 11.15 4.82 -4.99
C LEU A 81 11.33 3.72 -3.94
N TYR A 82 11.84 2.55 -4.34
CA TYR A 82 12.18 1.47 -3.42
C TYR A 82 13.21 1.93 -2.38
N TYR A 83 14.27 2.62 -2.81
CA TYR A 83 15.29 3.16 -1.92
C TYR A 83 14.70 4.20 -0.95
N MET A 84 13.90 5.14 -1.46
CA MET A 84 13.22 6.15 -0.63
C MET A 84 12.30 5.51 0.41
N TYR A 85 11.53 4.49 0.02
CA TYR A 85 10.70 3.72 0.93
C TYR A 85 11.54 2.99 1.98
N LYS A 86 12.59 2.26 1.57
CA LYS A 86 13.42 1.49 2.51
C LYS A 86 14.18 2.36 3.51
N THR A 87 14.56 3.56 3.10
CA THR A 87 15.24 4.54 3.96
C THR A 87 14.27 5.46 4.70
N GLN A 88 12.96 5.30 4.48
CA GLN A 88 11.91 6.14 5.05
C GLN A 88 12.21 7.64 4.83
N GLN A 89 12.70 7.97 3.63
CA GLN A 89 13.17 9.30 3.31
C GLN A 89 12.02 10.30 3.43
N TYR A 90 12.22 11.40 4.15
CA TYR A 90 11.21 12.44 4.40
C TYR A 90 9.96 11.99 5.18
N ILE A 91 9.98 10.81 5.80
CA ILE A 91 8.92 10.39 6.71
C ILE A 91 9.30 10.86 8.12
N TYR A 92 8.49 11.76 8.66
CA TYR A 92 8.64 12.30 10.02
C TYR A 92 7.49 11.81 10.91
N ASP A 93 7.46 12.26 12.17
CA ASP A 93 6.52 11.80 13.20
C ASP A 93 5.05 11.81 12.72
N ILE A 94 4.59 12.89 12.07
CA ILE A 94 3.21 12.98 11.60
C ILE A 94 2.90 11.93 10.51
N ASP A 95 3.79 11.77 9.53
CA ASP A 95 3.63 10.75 8.49
C ASP A 95 3.66 9.34 9.08
N TYR A 96 4.60 9.09 9.98
CA TYR A 96 4.74 7.81 10.67
C TYR A 96 3.48 7.46 11.47
N LEU A 97 2.96 8.38 12.28
CA LEU A 97 1.76 8.15 13.08
C LEU A 97 0.53 7.93 12.19
N ASN A 98 0.36 8.72 11.12
CA ASN A 98 -0.74 8.53 10.19
C ASN A 98 -0.67 7.16 9.47
N GLU A 99 0.52 6.76 9.02
CA GLU A 99 0.74 5.46 8.39
C GLU A 99 0.47 4.31 9.36
N MET A 100 0.97 4.40 10.59
CA MET A 100 0.80 3.34 11.58
C MET A 100 -0.64 3.21 12.06
N ILE A 101 -1.41 4.30 12.18
CA ILE A 101 -2.85 4.22 12.47
C ILE A 101 -3.58 3.39 11.41
N GLU A 102 -3.34 3.68 10.13
CA GLU A 102 -3.98 2.94 9.04
C GLU A 102 -3.51 1.48 9.04
N HIS A 103 -2.19 1.25 9.18
CA HIS A 103 -1.60 -0.08 9.19
C HIS A 103 -2.16 -0.97 10.30
N HIS A 104 -2.24 -0.45 11.53
CA HIS A 104 -2.76 -1.21 12.66
C HIS A 104 -4.25 -1.54 12.49
N SER A 105 -5.02 -0.63 11.88
CA SER A 105 -6.44 -0.86 11.67
C SER A 105 -6.73 -2.07 10.76
N MET A 106 -5.82 -2.45 9.86
CA MET A 106 -5.97 -3.63 9.00
C MET A 106 -5.91 -4.94 9.80
N ALA A 107 -5.12 -4.98 10.88
CA ALA A 107 -5.01 -6.16 11.72
C ALA A 107 -6.28 -6.38 12.55
N LEU A 108 -7.01 -5.30 12.90
CA LEU A 108 -8.29 -5.39 13.59
C LEU A 108 -9.32 -6.15 12.74
N THR A 109 -9.41 -5.82 11.44
CA THR A 109 -10.32 -6.48 10.49
C THR A 109 -10.05 -7.98 10.41
N THR A 110 -8.80 -8.36 10.14
CA THR A 110 -8.42 -9.77 9.92
C THR A 110 -8.43 -10.59 11.20
N SER A 111 -8.02 -10.00 12.33
CA SER A 111 -8.09 -10.63 13.66
C SER A 111 -9.53 -10.82 14.12
N GLY A 112 -10.42 -9.85 13.86
CA GLY A 112 -11.84 -9.96 14.15
C GLY A 112 -12.51 -11.09 13.37
N GLU A 113 -12.15 -11.25 12.09
CA GLU A 113 -12.67 -12.32 11.24
C GLU A 113 -12.19 -13.72 11.64
N ILE A 114 -10.92 -13.90 12.00
CA ILE A 114 -10.41 -15.22 12.39
C ILE A 114 -10.99 -15.68 13.73
N LEU A 115 -11.30 -14.76 14.66
CA LEU A 115 -11.94 -15.09 15.95
C LEU A 115 -13.33 -15.73 15.80
N LYS A 116 -14.03 -15.46 14.69
CA LYS A 116 -15.35 -16.06 14.38
C LYS A 116 -15.25 -17.50 13.90
N LYS A 117 -14.06 -17.92 13.43
CA LYS A 117 -13.86 -19.17 12.67
C LYS A 117 -12.93 -20.14 13.36
N THR A 118 -11.96 -19.65 14.14
CA THR A 118 -10.91 -20.50 14.72
C THR A 118 -11.41 -21.29 15.92
N SER A 119 -11.03 -22.57 15.95
CA SER A 119 -11.19 -23.46 17.11
C SER A 119 -9.88 -23.66 17.88
N ASP A 120 -8.74 -23.16 17.38
CA ASP A 120 -7.45 -23.27 18.07
C ASP A 120 -7.36 -22.22 19.20
N PRO A 121 -7.23 -22.65 20.48
CA PRO A 121 -7.13 -21.74 21.61
C PRO A 121 -5.94 -20.78 21.51
N LYS A 122 -4.81 -21.21 20.93
CA LYS A 122 -3.61 -20.37 20.77
C LYS A 122 -3.86 -19.25 19.77
N VAL A 123 -4.50 -19.56 18.65
CA VAL A 123 -4.88 -18.55 17.64
C VAL A 123 -5.90 -17.57 18.21
N LYS A 124 -6.88 -18.07 18.98
CA LYS A 124 -7.87 -17.21 19.64
C LYS A 124 -7.21 -16.21 20.59
N ILE A 125 -6.30 -16.68 21.45
CA ILE A 125 -5.54 -15.83 22.37
C ILE A 125 -4.71 -14.79 21.60
N LEU A 126 -4.01 -15.20 20.54
CA LEU A 126 -3.20 -14.29 19.73
C LEU A 126 -4.05 -13.21 19.08
N ALA A 127 -5.14 -13.58 18.39
CA ALA A 127 -5.99 -12.63 17.68
C ALA A 127 -6.67 -11.63 18.64
N SER A 128 -7.16 -12.10 19.80
CA SER A 128 -7.70 -11.19 20.83
C SER A 128 -6.64 -10.23 21.38
N LYS A 129 -5.39 -10.71 21.57
CA LYS A 129 -4.29 -9.83 22.01
C LYS A 129 -3.94 -8.79 20.96
N ILE A 130 -3.91 -9.16 19.67
CA ILE A 130 -3.64 -8.23 18.57
C ILE A 130 -4.71 -7.13 18.56
N ILE A 131 -6.00 -7.48 18.64
CA ILE A 131 -7.09 -6.49 18.65
C ILE A 131 -6.90 -5.48 19.78
N ASN A 132 -6.80 -5.95 21.02
CA ASN A 132 -6.71 -5.06 22.18
C ASN A 132 -5.47 -4.16 22.10
N THR A 133 -4.31 -4.73 21.78
CA THR A 133 -3.05 -3.97 21.74
C THR A 133 -3.08 -2.92 20.63
N GLN A 134 -3.51 -3.29 19.42
CA GLN A 134 -3.48 -2.39 18.28
C GLN A 134 -4.58 -1.33 18.35
N GLU A 135 -5.72 -1.61 18.99
CA GLU A 135 -6.75 -0.61 19.26
C GLU A 135 -6.24 0.47 20.24
N ASP A 136 -5.58 0.06 21.33
CA ASP A 136 -4.96 0.99 22.29
C ASP A 136 -3.87 1.83 21.61
N GLU A 137 -3.02 1.21 20.78
CA GLU A 137 -1.97 1.91 20.01
C GLU A 137 -2.57 2.93 19.02
N ILE A 138 -3.67 2.60 18.34
CA ILE A 138 -4.37 3.55 17.45
C ILE A 138 -4.86 4.77 18.24
N GLN A 139 -5.48 4.57 19.41
CA GLN A 139 -5.94 5.69 20.24
C GLN A 139 -4.78 6.53 20.74
N TYR A 140 -3.68 5.90 21.15
CA TYR A 140 -2.48 6.60 21.58
C TYR A 140 -1.88 7.44 20.45
N MET A 141 -1.72 6.89 19.25
CA MET A 141 -1.23 7.63 18.09
C MET A 141 -2.15 8.79 17.69
N LYS A 142 -3.48 8.59 17.72
CA LYS A 142 -4.45 9.68 17.50
C LYS A 142 -4.29 10.80 18.53
N SER A 143 -4.00 10.46 19.79
CA SER A 143 -3.75 11.44 20.85
C SER A 143 -2.47 12.25 20.64
N LEU A 144 -1.45 11.66 19.99
CA LEU A 144 -0.20 12.35 19.64
C LEU A 144 -0.40 13.34 18.49
N LEU A 145 -1.30 13.03 17.55
CA LEU A 145 -1.66 13.92 16.43
C LEU A 145 -2.58 15.08 16.84
N GLY A 146 -3.34 14.92 17.93
CA GLY A 146 -4.26 15.93 18.46
C GLY A 146 -3.62 16.95 19.42
N LYS A 147 -2.29 16.92 19.55
CA LYS A 147 -1.50 17.93 20.27
C LYS A 147 -0.94 18.96 19.29
#